data_AF-A0A4Q5SCJ0-F1
#
_entry.id   AF-A0A4Q5SCJ0-F1
#
_cell.length_a   1.000
_cell.length_b   1.000
_cell.length_c   1.000
_cell.angle_alpha   90.00
_cell.angle_beta   90.00
_cell.angle_gamma   90.00
#
_symmetry.space_group_name_H-M   'P 1'
#
loop_
_entity.id
_entity.type
_entity.pdbx_description
1 polymer ?
#
loop_
_entity_poly.entity_id
_entity_poly.type
_entity_poly.pdbx_seq_one_letter_code
_entity_poly.pdbx_strand_id
1 'polypeptide(L)' 'MNEMILDIVRQSDRPIRVIEIRAVLEAQGEEITPSLVFRALGQLAARGAIQKVELARGYVAGAGGPRIA' A
#
# COMPACT_ATOMS: atom_id res chain seq x y z
N MET A 1 8.05 -6.90 -3.07
CA MET A 1 7.29 -6.48 -1.88
C MET A 1 6.99 -4.97 -1.82
N ASN A 2 7.96 -4.08 -1.52
CA ASN A 2 7.65 -2.64 -1.39
C ASN A 2 7.07 -2.03 -2.67
N GLU A 3 7.62 -2.39 -3.84
CA GLU A 3 7.09 -1.94 -5.12
C GLU A 3 5.70 -2.53 -5.41
N MET A 4 5.47 -3.81 -5.12
CA MET A 4 4.14 -4.43 -5.28
C MET A 4 3.07 -3.77 -4.41
N ILE A 5 3.37 -3.46 -3.14
CA ILE A 5 2.45 -2.74 -2.25
C ILE A 5 2.21 -1.32 -2.77
N LEU A 6 3.25 -0.66 -3.28
CA LEU A 6 3.10 0.67 -3.86
C LEU A 6 2.22 0.65 -5.12
N ASP A 7 2.38 -0.34 -6.01
CA ASP A 7 1.53 -0.55 -7.17
C ASP A 7 0.07 -0.78 -6.77
N ILE A 8 -0.18 -1.64 -5.79
CA ILE A 8 -1.52 -1.89 -5.24
C ILE A 8 -2.16 -0.59 -4.71
N VAL A 9 -1.38 0.23 -3.99
CA VAL A 9 -1.86 1.52 -3.46
C VAL A 9 -2.12 2.53 -4.58
N ARG A 10 -1.30 2.55 -5.64
CA ARG A 10 -1.46 3.44 -6.81
C ARG A 10 -2.67 3.09 -7.68
N GLN A 11 -3.00 1.81 -7.77
CA GLN A 11 -4.16 1.33 -8.54
C GLN A 11 -5.50 1.57 -7.84
N SER A 12 -5.49 2.03 -6.59
CA SER A 12 -6.69 2.26 -5.81
C SER A 12 -7.14 3.73 -5.87
N ASP A 13 -8.36 3.96 -6.34
CA ASP A 13 -9.00 5.30 -6.36
C ASP A 13 -9.44 5.79 -4.96
N ARG A 14 -9.32 4.93 -3.95
CA ARG A 14 -9.67 5.21 -2.55
C ARG A 14 -8.56 4.78 -1.60
N PRO A 15 -8.55 5.27 -0.34
CA PRO A 15 -7.65 4.73 0.66
C PRO A 15 -7.82 3.21 0.79
N ILE A 16 -6.75 2.46 0.53
CA ILE A 16 -6.76 1.00 0.60
C ILE A 16 -6.30 0.53 1.99
N ARG A 17 -7.05 -0.36 2.62
CA ARG A 17 -6.72 -0.86 3.97
C ARG A 17 -5.73 -2.00 3.90
N VAL A 18 -5.01 -2.22 4.99
CA VAL A 18 -4.01 -3.30 5.13
C VAL A 18 -4.58 -4.67 4.77
N ILE A 19 -5.83 -4.96 5.17
CA ILE A 19 -6.49 -6.24 4.87
C ILE A 19 -6.74 -6.42 3.36
N GLU A 20 -7.03 -5.34 2.64
CA GLU A 20 -7.27 -5.35 1.19
C GLU A 20 -5.95 -5.53 0.44
N ILE A 21 -4.89 -4.83 0.88
CA ILE A 21 -3.54 -5.02 0.34
C ILE A 21 -3.10 -6.48 0.52
N ARG A 22 -3.33 -7.06 1.70
CA ARG A 22 -2.98 -8.46 1.98
C ARG A 22 -3.75 -9.42 1.07
N ALA A 23 -5.05 -9.22 0.91
CA ALA A 23 -5.87 -10.06 0.04
C ALA A 23 -5.40 -10.03 -1.43
N VAL A 24 -4.99 -8.87 -1.94
CA VAL A 24 -4.44 -8.76 -3.30
C VAL A 24 -3.11 -9.51 -3.43
N LEU A 25 -2.23 -9.40 -2.43
CA LEU A 25 -0.95 -10.11 -2.45
C LEU A 25 -1.12 -11.64 -2.33
N GLU A 26 -2.00 -12.09 -1.44
CA GLU A 26 -2.36 -13.52 -1.30
C GLU A 26 -2.93 -14.07 -2.63
N ALA A 27 -3.76 -13.29 -3.33
CA ALA A 27 -4.30 -13.66 -4.63
C ALA A 27 -3.24 -13.72 -5.75
N GLN A 28 -2.10 -13.03 -5.59
CA GLN A 28 -0.94 -13.12 -6.48
C GLN A 28 -0.03 -14.31 -6.16
N GLY A 29 -0.38 -15.14 -5.17
CA GLY A 29 0.41 -16.28 -4.74
C GLY A 29 1.53 -15.94 -3.75
N GLU A 30 1.53 -14.72 -3.20
CA GLU A 30 2.52 -14.33 -2.19
C GLU A 30 2.12 -14.88 -0.82
N GLU A 31 3.04 -15.59 -0.18
CA GLU A 31 2.89 -16.00 1.22
C GLU A 31 3.36 -14.87 2.14
N ILE A 32 2.43 -14.15 2.77
CA ILE A 32 2.74 -12.93 3.52
C ILE A 32 2.15 -12.94 4.92
N THR A 33 3.00 -12.61 5.89
CA THR A 33 2.57 -12.36 7.27
C THR A 33 2.13 -10.91 7.45
N PRO A 34 1.20 -10.62 8.39
CA PRO A 34 0.76 -9.25 8.65
C PRO A 34 1.93 -8.28 8.97
N SER A 35 2.94 -8.75 9.71
CA SER A 35 4.11 -7.95 10.08
C SER A 35 4.95 -7.50 8.89
N LEU A 36 5.05 -8.32 7.84
CA LEU A 36 5.75 -7.96 6.60
C LEU A 36 5.03 -6.82 5.87
N VAL A 37 3.69 -6.86 5.80
CA VAL A 37 2.89 -5.80 5.18
C VAL A 37 3.05 -4.49 5.97
N PHE A 38 2.93 -4.53 7.30
CA PHE A 38 3.12 -3.34 8.14
C PHE A 38 4.52 -2.75 8.01
N ARG A 39 5.57 -3.59 7.96
CA ARG A 39 6.95 -3.13 7.76
C ARG A 39 7.12 -2.42 6.42
N ALA A 40 6.60 -3.01 5.34
CA ALA A 40 6.67 -2.41 4.01
C ALA A 40 5.91 -1.08 3.94
N LEU A 41 4.70 -1.01 4.50
CA LEU A 41 3.92 0.22 4.59
C LEU A 41 4.65 1.31 5.39
N GLY A 42 5.30 0.94 6.50
CA GLY A 42 6.13 1.87 7.28
C GLY A 42 7.30 2.43 6.48
N GLN A 43 8.00 1.59 5.71
CA GLN A 43 9.10 2.02 4.85
C GLN A 43 8.62 2.94 3.71
N LEU A 44 7.48 2.60 3.09
CA LEU A 44 6.86 3.41 2.04
C LEU A 44 6.39 4.78 2.56
N ALA A 45 5.81 4.81 3.76
CA ALA A 45 5.36 6.05 4.40
C ALA A 45 6.54 6.94 4.80
N ALA A 46 7.61 6.36 5.37
CA ALA A 46 8.80 7.09 5.78
C ALA A 46 9.50 7.81 4.62
N ARG A 47 9.45 7.24 3.40
CA ARG A 47 9.98 7.85 2.17
C ARG A 47 8.97 8.74 1.42
N GLY A 48 7.77 8.94 1.96
CA GLY A 48 6.71 9.75 1.35
C GLY A 48 6.05 9.14 0.11
N ALA A 49 6.27 7.84 -0.16
CA ALA A 49 5.69 7.15 -1.31
C ALA A 49 4.20 6.83 -1.13
N ILE A 50 3.74 6.71 0.11
CA ILE A 50 2.33 6.56 0.49
C ILE A 50 2.01 7.44 1.69
N GLN A 51 0.73 7.74 1.89
CA GLN A 51 0.24 8.47 3.06
C GLN A 51 -0.90 7.70 3.74
N LYS A 52 -0.89 7.67 5.08
CA LYS A 52 -1.96 7.06 5.86
C LYS A 52 -3.11 8.05 6.04
N VAL A 53 -4.32 7.61 5.72
CA VAL A 53 -5.56 8.38 5.90
C VAL A 53 -6.25 7.87 7.16
N GLU A 54 -6.11 8.60 8.26
CA GLU A 54 -6.58 8.16 9.59
C GLU A 54 -8.08 7.86 9.64
N LEU A 55 -8.91 8.71 9.02
CA LEU A 55 -10.37 8.54 8.99
C LEU A 55 -10.80 7.24 8.30
N ALA A 56 -10.08 6.85 7.23
CA ALA A 56 -10.38 5.64 6.45
C ALA A 56 -9.58 4.41 6.92
N ARG A 57 -8.62 4.60 7.85
CA ARG A 57 -7.66 3.57 8.29
C ARG A 57 -6.95 2.89 7.11
N GLY A 58 -6.70 3.65 6.04
CA GLY A 58 -6.15 3.17 4.78
C GLY A 58 -4.96 3.98 4.30
N TYR A 59 -4.43 3.62 3.14
CA TYR A 59 -3.26 4.25 2.52
C TYR A 59 -3.60 4.73 1.11
N VAL A 60 -3.03 5.88 0.74
CA VAL A 60 -3.08 6.45 -0.62
C VAL A 60 -1.68 6.67 -1.14
N ALA A 61 -1.51 6.75 -2.46
CA ALA A 61 -0.23 7.09 -3.04
C ALA A 61 0.18 8.51 -2.62
N GLY A 62 1.43 8.68 -2.22
CA GLY A 62 1.98 10.00 -1.93
C GLY A 62 2.15 10.80 -3.22
N ALA A 63 2.18 12.12 -3.12
CA ALA A 63 2.31 13.03 -4.27
C ALA A 63 3.63 12.88 -5.07
N GLY A 64 4.54 11.99 -4.65
CA GLY A 64 5.85 11.73 -5.27
C GLY A 64 5.93 10.53 -6.23
N GLY A 65 4.82 10.00 -6.74
CA GLY A 65 4.80 8.90 -7.74
C GLY A 65 3.96 9.25 -8.97
N PRO A 66 4.26 8.71 -10.16
CA PRO A 66 3.72 9.20 -11.43
C PRO A 66 2.20 9.22 -11.41
N ARG A 67 1.62 10.41 -11.62
CA ARG A 67 0.23 10.58 -12.03
C ARG A 67 0.11 9.97 -13.42
N ILE A 68 -0.54 8.84 -13.54
CA ILE A 68 -1.08 8.42 -14.83
C ILE A 68 -2.42 9.14 -14.95
N ALA A 69 -2.46 10.09 -15.88
CA ALA A 69 -3.66 10.81 -16.31
C ALA A 69 -4.46 9.96 -17.31
#